data_AF-A0A9X5UGT5-F1
#
_entry.id   AF-A0A9X5UGT5-F1
#
_cell.length_a   1.000
_cell.length_b   1.000
_cell.length_c   1.000
_cell.angle_alpha   90.00
_cell.angle_beta   90.00
_cell.angle_gamma   90.00
#
_symmetry.space_group_name_H-M   'P 1'
#
loop_
_entity.id
_entity.type
_entity.pdbx_description
1 polymer ?
#
loop_
_entity_poly.entity_id
_entity_poly.type
_entity_poly.pdbx_seq_one_letter_code
_entity_poly.pdbx_strand_id
1 'polypeptide(L)'
;MVTAGGDCLGTCGPYPAATPWWADVEPVVARLRRELGVPVMVLRLLGVDGSDGARDGHVRYHVEAFGRPAARRLAPWPGDPDELVRPVPLRANWATSVGLAEILDWARAALRAAGRPASGPAEQVRTWNLAGLFRFPTARGPVWLKATPPFAAPEAAVIDAFGRVDAELVPDVIAADSVGGRLLLDHAPGADTWEKSPVAIHAAVSRLVNAQAVLARDPAAIPRGLPDRTMPALIGQAAELLDGEAADELTPDELATARELTGHLPDLVAQLAACGLPDTVVHGDLHPRNWRSDGRRTTILDFADSHLGNPVLDGLRVRDFLADRQLRAHATDTWVTAWRTALPGSDPARALAVAEPLGHLSYAVRYQEFLDNIEPSERVYHAGDPAVTVRAALRHATAVATTAEA
;
A
#
# COMPACT_ATOMS: atom_id res chain seq x y z
N MET A 1 25.25 1.42 4.25
CA MET A 1 25.95 2.43 5.07
C MET A 1 25.38 2.40 6.47
N VAL A 2 26.22 2.61 7.49
CA VAL A 2 25.82 2.75 8.89
C VAL A 2 26.17 4.16 9.38
N THR A 3 25.19 4.86 9.95
CA THR A 3 25.35 6.15 10.64
C THR A 3 25.01 6.02 12.12
N ALA A 4 25.49 6.96 12.95
CA ALA A 4 25.01 7.14 14.31
C ALA A 4 25.00 8.64 14.64
N GLY A 5 23.82 9.21 14.89
CA GLY A 5 23.69 10.63 15.22
C GLY A 5 24.21 11.57 14.13
N GLY A 6 24.11 11.15 12.86
CA GLY A 6 24.63 11.89 11.71
C GLY A 6 26.07 11.52 11.30
N ASP A 7 26.84 10.87 12.18
CA ASP A 7 28.20 10.46 11.85
C ASP A 7 28.20 9.20 10.97
N CYS A 8 28.87 9.24 9.82
CA CYS A 8 29.09 8.05 9.00
C CYS A 8 30.15 7.15 9.64
N LEU A 9 29.75 5.91 9.95
CA LEU A 9 30.61 4.91 10.57
C LEU A 9 31.22 3.94 9.54
N GLY A 10 30.66 3.86 8.33
CA GLY A 10 31.13 3.02 7.23
C GLY A 10 30.09 2.05 6.70
N THR A 11 30.53 0.88 6.22
CA THR A 11 29.71 -0.17 5.61
C THR A 11 29.86 -1.50 6.33
N CYS A 12 28.79 -2.29 6.32
CA CYS A 12 28.72 -3.62 6.92
C CYS A 12 28.07 -4.56 5.89
N GLY A 13 28.77 -5.62 5.49
CA GLY A 13 28.35 -6.53 4.43
C GLY A 13 29.34 -6.64 3.26
N PRO A 14 28.94 -7.26 2.15
CA PRO A 14 27.60 -7.77 1.86
C PRO A 14 27.25 -9.07 2.59
N TYR A 15 25.95 -9.36 2.69
CA TYR A 15 25.40 -10.58 3.27
C TYR A 15 24.26 -11.13 2.39
N PRO A 16 24.06 -12.46 2.34
CA PRO A 16 22.83 -13.01 1.77
C PRO A 16 21.63 -12.58 2.63
N ALA A 17 20.61 -12.01 1.99
CA ALA A 17 19.34 -11.70 2.65
C ALA A 17 18.54 -12.99 2.90
N ALA A 18 17.77 -13.02 4.00
CA ALA A 18 16.91 -14.17 4.31
C ALA A 18 15.60 -14.17 3.51
N THR A 19 15.21 -13.02 2.98
CA THR A 19 14.02 -12.80 2.16
C THR A 19 14.43 -12.12 0.86
N PRO A 20 13.67 -12.31 -0.23
CA PRO A 20 13.95 -11.62 -1.50
C PRO A 20 13.44 -10.18 -1.50
N TRP A 21 12.55 -9.79 -0.58
CA TRP A 21 11.86 -8.50 -0.62
C TRP A 21 12.66 -7.40 0.05
N TRP A 22 12.89 -6.28 -0.65
CA TRP A 22 13.70 -5.17 -0.12
C TRP A 22 13.09 -4.52 1.13
N ALA A 23 11.77 -4.51 1.20
CA ALA A 23 11.04 -3.91 2.32
C ALA A 23 11.09 -4.76 3.60
N ASP A 24 11.35 -6.07 3.49
CA ASP A 24 11.39 -7.00 4.62
C ASP A 24 12.75 -6.89 5.35
N VAL A 25 12.87 -5.89 6.23
CA VAL A 25 14.15 -5.53 6.87
C VAL A 25 14.39 -6.22 8.22
N GLU A 26 13.41 -6.91 8.81
CA GLU A 26 13.58 -7.61 10.11
C GLU A 26 14.82 -8.52 10.13
N PRO A 27 15.07 -9.39 9.14
CA PRO A 27 16.26 -10.25 9.13
C PRO A 27 17.56 -9.46 8.95
N VAL A 28 17.52 -8.35 8.20
CA VAL A 28 18.66 -7.45 7.97
C VAL A 28 19.05 -6.76 9.27
N VAL A 29 18.09 -6.19 9.98
CA VAL A 29 18.27 -5.54 11.28
C VAL A 29 18.80 -6.55 12.31
N ALA A 30 18.23 -7.76 12.36
CA ALA A 30 18.68 -8.81 13.27
C ALA A 30 20.14 -9.22 13.01
N ARG A 31 20.55 -9.32 11.73
CA ARG A 31 21.94 -9.60 11.36
C ARG A 31 22.87 -8.46 11.78
N LEU A 32 22.56 -7.24 11.40
CA LEU A 32 23.40 -6.08 11.68
C LEU A 32 23.56 -5.82 13.18
N ARG A 33 22.51 -6.03 13.98
CA ARG A 33 22.59 -5.94 15.45
C ARG A 33 23.62 -6.93 16.03
N ARG A 34 23.71 -8.15 15.50
CA ARG A 34 24.71 -9.14 15.93
C ARG A 34 26.13 -8.74 15.51
N GLU A 35 26.27 -8.19 14.31
CA GLU A 35 27.57 -7.77 13.77
C GLU A 35 28.14 -6.52 14.46
N LEU A 36 27.28 -5.57 14.81
CA LEU A 36 27.66 -4.27 15.34
C LEU A 36 27.58 -4.19 16.87
N GLY A 37 26.87 -5.12 17.52
CA GLY A 37 26.73 -5.16 18.98
C GLY A 37 25.87 -4.03 19.57
N VAL A 38 25.22 -3.23 18.71
CA VAL A 38 24.32 -2.13 19.09
C VAL A 38 22.99 -2.28 18.37
N PRO A 39 21.87 -1.75 18.91
CA PRO A 39 20.62 -1.70 18.18
C PRO A 39 20.76 -0.86 16.91
N VAL A 40 20.09 -1.28 15.85
CA VAL A 40 20.10 -0.60 14.55
C VAL A 40 18.73 -0.64 13.92
N MET A 41 18.45 0.28 13.01
CA MET A 41 17.27 0.26 12.13
C MET A 41 17.65 0.73 10.73
N VAL A 42 17.03 0.15 9.71
CA VAL A 42 17.14 0.62 8.33
C VAL A 42 16.28 1.87 8.18
N LEU A 43 16.88 2.96 7.71
CA LEU A 43 16.16 4.20 7.40
C LEU A 43 15.51 4.12 6.02
N ARG A 44 16.32 3.81 5.00
CA ARG A 44 15.90 3.85 3.59
C ARG A 44 16.78 3.01 2.68
N LEU A 45 16.31 2.83 1.47
CA LEU A 45 17.06 2.30 0.34
C LEU A 45 18.04 3.35 -0.19
N LEU A 46 19.25 2.92 -0.52
CA LEU A 46 20.26 3.74 -1.21
C LEU A 46 20.39 3.35 -2.69
N GLY A 47 20.12 2.10 -3.02
CA GLY A 47 20.15 1.61 -4.40
C GLY A 47 20.12 0.09 -4.47
N VAL A 48 19.80 -0.42 -5.66
CA VAL A 48 19.73 -1.85 -5.97
C VAL A 48 20.44 -2.10 -7.30
N ASP A 49 21.24 -3.15 -7.36
CA ASP A 49 21.87 -3.61 -8.61
C ASP A 49 21.38 -5.02 -8.96
N GLY A 50 21.06 -5.27 -10.23
CA GLY A 50 20.76 -6.62 -10.74
C GLY A 50 19.44 -7.22 -10.23
N SER A 51 18.38 -6.41 -10.16
CA SER A 51 17.03 -6.84 -9.80
C SER A 51 16.04 -6.70 -10.96
N ASP A 52 14.93 -7.41 -10.88
CA ASP A 52 13.76 -7.25 -11.74
C ASP A 52 12.52 -7.04 -10.84
N GLY A 53 12.07 -5.79 -10.77
CA GLY A 53 11.04 -5.33 -9.82
C GLY A 53 11.56 -5.18 -8.38
N ALA A 54 10.64 -4.97 -7.43
CA ALA A 54 10.92 -4.66 -6.01
C ALA A 54 11.40 -5.85 -5.14
N ARG A 55 12.26 -6.70 -5.71
CA ARG A 55 12.77 -7.94 -5.10
C ARG A 55 14.11 -8.36 -5.68
N ASP A 56 14.78 -9.24 -4.95
CA ASP A 56 16.06 -9.84 -5.32
C ASP A 56 17.16 -8.77 -5.57
N GLY A 57 18.28 -9.14 -6.19
CA GLY A 57 19.38 -8.22 -6.48
C GLY A 57 20.25 -7.83 -5.27
N HIS A 58 21.22 -6.95 -5.51
CA HIS A 58 22.15 -6.44 -4.52
C HIS A 58 21.66 -5.11 -3.94
N VAL A 59 21.15 -5.17 -2.71
CA VAL A 59 20.49 -4.03 -2.06
C VAL A 59 21.45 -3.30 -1.12
N ARG A 60 21.47 -1.97 -1.20
CA ARG A 60 22.22 -1.09 -0.29
C ARG A 60 21.24 -0.26 0.53
N TYR A 61 21.38 -0.31 1.85
CA TYR A 61 20.55 0.46 2.79
C TYR A 61 21.35 1.54 3.53
N HIS A 62 20.65 2.59 3.95
CA HIS A 62 21.09 3.48 5.02
C HIS A 62 20.56 2.95 6.34
N VAL A 63 21.45 2.69 7.29
CA VAL A 63 21.14 2.15 8.61
C VAL A 63 21.54 3.16 9.67
N GLU A 64 20.65 3.43 10.63
CA GLU A 64 20.96 4.19 11.84
C GLU A 64 21.29 3.24 12.99
N ALA A 65 22.41 3.48 13.67
CA ALA A 65 22.83 2.76 14.86
C ALA A 65 22.56 3.58 16.12
N PHE A 66 21.87 2.97 17.08
CA PHE A 66 21.51 3.57 18.37
C PHE A 66 22.65 3.36 19.38
N GLY A 67 23.80 3.94 19.06
CA GLY A 67 25.05 3.81 19.81
C GLY A 67 26.24 3.56 18.89
N ARG A 68 27.43 3.94 19.33
CA ARG A 68 28.67 3.69 18.57
C ARG A 68 29.11 2.23 18.74
N PRO A 69 29.24 1.44 17.67
CA PRO A 69 29.78 0.08 17.72
C PRO A 69 31.21 0.10 18.26
N ALA A 70 31.61 -0.94 19.02
CA ALA A 70 32.97 -1.09 19.56
C ALA A 70 34.08 -1.37 18.50
N ALA A 71 33.75 -1.20 17.22
CA ALA A 71 34.62 -1.19 16.04
C ALA A 71 35.59 -2.38 15.85
N ARG A 72 35.22 -3.35 14.98
CA ARG A 72 36.18 -4.19 14.21
C ARG A 72 35.71 -4.64 12.81
N ARG A 73 34.51 -4.26 12.34
CA ARG A 73 33.90 -4.85 11.12
C ARG A 73 33.29 -3.86 10.12
N LEU A 74 33.55 -2.56 10.26
CA LEU A 74 33.08 -1.56 9.30
C LEU A 74 34.18 -1.27 8.29
N ALA A 75 33.86 -1.42 7.00
CA ALA A 75 34.72 -0.93 5.92
C ALA A 75 34.39 0.54 5.62
N PRO A 76 35.34 1.33 5.08
CA PRO A 76 35.06 2.70 4.67
C PRO A 76 33.85 2.79 3.72
N TRP A 77 33.07 3.87 3.84
CA TRP A 77 32.05 4.18 2.84
C TRP A 77 32.74 4.72 1.58
N PRO A 78 32.45 4.18 0.38
CA PRO A 78 33.17 4.54 -0.84
C PRO A 78 32.73 5.88 -1.46
N GLY A 79 31.59 6.44 -1.03
CA GLY A 79 31.07 7.71 -1.54
C GLY A 79 31.26 8.86 -0.56
N ASP A 80 30.63 10.00 -0.83
CA ASP A 80 30.59 11.14 0.08
C ASP A 80 29.53 10.90 1.18
N PRO A 81 29.91 10.85 2.47
CA PRO A 81 28.96 10.79 3.57
C PRO A 81 27.96 11.94 3.60
N ASP A 82 28.36 13.15 3.20
CA ASP A 82 27.56 14.35 3.31
C ASP A 82 26.38 14.33 2.33
N GLU A 83 26.56 13.72 1.15
CA GLU A 83 25.49 13.51 0.17
C GLU A 83 24.35 12.62 0.67
N LEU A 84 24.61 11.79 1.69
CA LEU A 84 23.65 10.81 2.20
C LEU A 84 22.83 11.33 3.36
N VAL A 85 23.45 12.17 4.19
CA VAL A 85 22.79 12.80 5.35
C VAL A 85 22.12 14.13 5.00
N ARG A 86 22.46 14.74 3.85
CA ARG A 86 21.79 15.95 3.41
C ARG A 86 20.27 15.74 3.26
N PRO A 87 19.47 16.78 3.51
CA PRO A 87 18.04 16.74 3.21
C PRO A 87 17.79 16.42 1.74
N VAL A 88 16.85 15.52 1.49
CA VAL A 88 16.33 15.21 0.16
C VAL A 88 14.82 15.48 0.20
N PRO A 89 14.26 16.20 -0.80
CA PRO A 89 12.82 16.42 -0.86
C PRO A 89 12.05 15.10 -0.79
N LEU A 90 10.88 15.13 -0.14
CA LEU A 90 9.96 13.99 -0.09
C LEU A 90 10.51 12.75 0.62
N ARG A 91 11.63 12.87 1.34
CA ARG A 91 12.10 11.81 2.25
C ARG A 91 11.04 11.54 3.30
N ALA A 92 10.65 10.28 3.45
CA ALA A 92 9.69 9.86 4.45
C ALA A 92 10.17 10.21 5.87
N ASN A 93 9.25 10.58 6.76
CA ASN A 93 9.60 11.01 8.12
C ASN A 93 10.33 9.88 8.90
N TRP A 94 9.94 8.61 8.70
CA TRP A 94 10.60 7.45 9.31
C TRP A 94 11.94 7.07 8.66
N ALA A 95 12.29 7.68 7.52
CA ALA A 95 13.55 7.47 6.81
C ALA A 95 14.66 8.45 7.24
N THR A 96 14.48 9.13 8.38
CA THR A 96 15.50 9.97 9.02
C THR A 96 15.74 9.50 10.45
N SER A 97 16.95 9.71 10.99
CA SER A 97 17.25 9.35 12.38
C SER A 97 16.37 10.11 13.38
N VAL A 98 16.12 11.40 13.14
CA VAL A 98 15.28 12.25 13.98
C VAL A 98 13.81 11.83 13.92
N GLY A 99 13.24 11.69 12.72
CA GLY A 99 11.83 11.31 12.58
C GLY A 99 11.58 9.86 13.02
N LEU A 100 12.53 8.95 12.83
CA LEU A 100 12.47 7.60 13.39
C LEU A 100 12.42 7.62 14.93
N ALA A 101 13.27 8.43 15.59
CA ALA A 101 13.21 8.56 17.04
C ALA A 101 11.84 9.13 17.49
N GLU A 102 11.33 10.14 16.78
CA GLU A 102 10.06 10.79 17.09
C GLU A 102 8.87 9.82 17.02
N ILE A 103 8.75 9.03 15.94
CA ILE A 103 7.64 8.08 15.80
C ILE A 103 7.70 6.97 16.86
N LEU A 104 8.89 6.53 17.25
CA LEU A 104 9.07 5.50 18.27
C LEU A 104 8.74 6.05 19.67
N ASP A 105 9.11 7.29 19.96
CA ASP A 105 8.79 7.94 21.22
C ASP A 105 7.29 8.25 21.34
N TRP A 106 6.66 8.73 20.26
CA TRP A 106 5.22 8.86 20.17
C TRP A 106 4.51 7.54 20.46
N ALA A 107 4.93 6.45 19.79
CA ALA A 107 4.33 5.13 19.99
C ALA A 107 4.45 4.66 21.44
N ARG A 108 5.62 4.82 22.06
CA ARG A 108 5.82 4.48 23.48
C ARG A 108 4.93 5.31 24.40
N ALA A 109 4.76 6.60 24.13
CA ALA A 109 3.89 7.49 24.91
C ALA A 109 2.41 7.09 24.77
N ALA A 110 1.95 6.86 23.54
CA ALA A 110 0.59 6.43 23.23
C ALA A 110 0.28 5.07 23.87
N LEU A 111 1.21 4.11 23.81
CA LEU A 111 1.09 2.81 24.49
C LEU A 111 0.97 2.94 26.01
N ARG A 112 1.76 3.84 26.64
CA ARG A 112 1.63 4.12 28.08
C ARG A 112 0.27 4.73 28.40
N ALA A 113 -0.20 5.70 27.62
CA ALA A 113 -1.50 6.33 27.80
C ALA A 113 -2.67 5.34 27.66
N ALA A 114 -2.54 4.37 26.75
CA ALA A 114 -3.52 3.29 26.56
C ALA A 114 -3.45 2.15 27.61
N GLY A 115 -2.59 2.27 28.64
CA GLY A 115 -2.40 1.21 29.64
C GLY A 115 -1.82 -0.08 29.06
N ARG A 116 -1.02 0.04 28.00
CA ARG A 116 -0.33 -1.06 27.29
C ARG A 116 1.16 -0.75 27.10
N PRO A 117 1.91 -0.42 28.16
CA PRO A 117 3.31 -0.05 28.01
C PRO A 117 4.10 -1.15 27.29
N ALA A 118 4.99 -0.75 26.38
CA ALA A 118 5.91 -1.67 25.74
C ALA A 118 6.81 -2.34 26.79
N SER A 119 6.96 -3.66 26.74
CA SER A 119 7.80 -4.45 27.63
C SER A 119 9.25 -4.58 27.15
N GLY A 120 9.57 -3.99 26.00
CA GLY A 120 10.87 -4.08 25.35
C GLY A 120 11.05 -3.03 24.25
N PRO A 121 12.19 -3.07 23.54
CA PRO A 121 12.43 -2.20 22.39
C PRO A 121 11.49 -2.53 21.22
N ALA A 122 11.28 -1.55 20.34
CA ALA A 122 10.61 -1.78 19.07
C ALA A 122 11.45 -2.66 18.15
N GLU A 123 10.78 -3.52 17.39
CA GLU A 123 11.36 -4.36 16.34
C GLU A 123 10.92 -3.78 14.99
N GLN A 124 11.88 -3.39 14.15
CA GLN A 124 11.54 -2.94 12.79
C GLN A 124 11.27 -4.16 11.91
N VAL A 125 10.08 -4.21 11.33
CA VAL A 125 9.61 -5.34 10.53
C VAL A 125 9.74 -5.03 9.05
N ARG A 126 9.17 -3.89 8.62
CA ARG A 126 9.28 -3.39 7.25
C ARG A 126 9.64 -1.91 7.20
N THR A 127 10.29 -1.51 6.11
CA THR A 127 10.42 -0.11 5.74
C THR A 127 10.58 0.00 4.23
N TRP A 128 9.81 0.89 3.62
CA TRP A 128 9.87 1.20 2.18
C TRP A 128 9.26 2.59 1.92
N ASN A 129 9.10 2.93 0.65
CA ASN A 129 8.56 4.18 0.15
C ASN A 129 7.13 4.53 0.63
N LEU A 130 6.29 3.53 0.95
CA LEU A 130 4.87 3.75 1.33
C LEU A 130 4.55 3.55 2.82
N ALA A 131 5.47 3.02 3.61
CA ALA A 131 5.26 2.77 5.03
C ALA A 131 6.55 2.38 5.80
N GLY A 132 6.58 2.74 7.09
CA GLY A 132 7.44 2.14 8.10
C GLY A 132 6.60 1.28 9.05
N LEU A 133 6.97 0.01 9.26
CA LEU A 133 6.23 -0.94 10.09
C LEU A 133 7.10 -1.48 11.22
N PHE A 134 6.66 -1.28 12.45
CA PHE A 134 7.37 -1.67 13.67
C PHE A 134 6.45 -2.46 14.59
N ARG A 135 7.03 -3.36 15.37
CA ARG A 135 6.34 -4.18 16.35
C ARG A 135 6.86 -3.87 17.75
N PHE A 136 5.95 -3.57 18.68
CA PHE A 136 6.26 -3.40 20.10
C PHE A 136 5.79 -4.63 20.87
N PRO A 137 6.66 -5.30 21.64
CA PRO A 137 6.22 -6.33 22.57
C PRO A 137 5.46 -5.67 23.73
N THR A 138 4.32 -6.25 24.12
CA THR A 138 3.57 -5.86 25.32
C THR A 138 3.11 -7.10 26.08
N ALA A 139 2.69 -6.94 27.34
CA ALA A 139 2.14 -8.04 28.13
C ALA A 139 0.86 -8.66 27.54
N ARG A 140 0.15 -7.95 26.65
CA ARG A 140 -1.08 -8.39 26.00
C ARG A 140 -0.87 -8.81 24.54
N GLY A 141 0.36 -9.20 24.18
CA GLY A 141 0.74 -9.50 22.80
C GLY A 141 1.33 -8.28 22.06
N PRO A 142 1.78 -8.47 20.82
CA PRO A 142 2.43 -7.41 20.07
C PRO A 142 1.46 -6.30 19.67
N VAL A 143 1.94 -5.05 19.61
CA VAL A 143 1.26 -3.91 19.00
C VAL A 143 2.06 -3.43 17.80
N TRP A 144 1.37 -3.04 16.73
CA TRP A 144 1.99 -2.63 15.47
C TRP A 144 1.94 -1.12 15.33
N LEU A 145 3.09 -0.48 15.19
CA LEU A 145 3.20 0.90 14.73
C LEU A 145 3.34 0.88 13.22
N LYS A 146 2.43 1.57 12.52
CA LYS A 146 2.56 1.88 11.11
C LYS A 146 2.72 3.39 10.95
N ALA A 147 3.73 3.81 10.21
CA ALA A 147 3.93 5.17 9.76
C ALA A 147 3.70 5.19 8.24
N THR A 148 2.97 6.18 7.73
CA THR A 148 2.53 6.32 6.34
C THR A 148 2.87 7.71 5.82
N PRO A 149 3.06 7.89 4.50
CA PRO A 149 3.43 9.18 3.96
C PRO A 149 2.26 10.17 4.02
N PRO A 150 2.50 11.49 3.88
CA PRO A 150 1.45 12.51 3.94
C PRO A 150 0.35 12.37 2.87
N PHE A 151 0.64 11.71 1.75
CA PHE A 151 -0.32 11.45 0.66
C PHE A 151 -1.14 10.15 0.87
N ALA A 152 -0.92 9.43 1.97
CA ALA A 152 -1.75 8.29 2.33
C ALA A 152 -3.14 8.76 2.80
N ALA A 153 -4.12 7.88 2.66
CA ALA A 153 -5.45 8.08 3.21
C ALA A 153 -5.40 8.25 4.75
N PRO A 154 -6.40 8.89 5.36
CA PRO A 154 -6.54 8.93 6.82
C PRO A 154 -6.94 7.54 7.37
N GLU A 155 -5.97 6.62 7.39
CA GLU A 155 -6.16 5.18 7.60
C GLU A 155 -6.98 4.86 8.86
N ALA A 156 -6.68 5.52 9.99
CA ALA A 156 -7.43 5.33 11.23
C ALA A 156 -8.90 5.74 11.13
N ALA A 157 -9.23 6.80 10.37
CA ALA A 157 -10.60 7.24 10.17
C ALA A 157 -11.37 6.29 9.23
N VAL A 158 -10.68 5.74 8.23
CA VAL A 158 -11.24 4.70 7.36
C VAL A 158 -11.53 3.42 8.15
N ILE A 159 -10.58 2.97 8.97
CA ILE A 159 -10.77 1.83 9.87
C ILE A 159 -11.97 2.07 10.80
N ASP A 160 -12.09 3.26 11.40
CA ASP A 160 -13.26 3.59 12.25
C ASP A 160 -14.59 3.52 11.47
N ALA A 161 -14.65 4.07 10.25
CA ALA A 161 -15.85 4.04 9.43
C ALA A 161 -16.30 2.61 9.08
N PHE A 162 -15.38 1.75 8.64
CA PHE A 162 -15.69 0.34 8.41
C PHE A 162 -16.03 -0.40 9.71
N GLY A 163 -15.30 -0.13 10.80
CA GLY A 163 -15.49 -0.75 12.11
C GLY A 163 -16.82 -0.43 12.78
N ARG A 164 -17.41 0.76 12.51
CA ARG A 164 -18.77 1.09 12.95
C ARG A 164 -19.84 0.22 12.30
N VAL A 165 -19.58 -0.32 11.11
CA VAL A 165 -20.49 -1.25 10.43
C VAL A 165 -20.18 -2.69 10.83
N ASP A 166 -18.90 -3.04 10.84
CA ASP A 166 -18.41 -4.38 11.20
C ASP A 166 -17.05 -4.30 11.90
N ALA A 167 -17.08 -4.30 13.23
CA ALA A 167 -15.88 -4.20 14.06
C ALA A 167 -14.94 -5.41 13.92
N GLU A 168 -15.43 -6.55 13.42
CA GLU A 168 -14.59 -7.73 13.22
C GLU A 168 -13.89 -7.73 11.85
N LEU A 169 -14.22 -6.77 10.97
CA LEU A 169 -13.71 -6.68 9.59
C LEU A 169 -12.33 -5.99 9.53
N VAL A 170 -12.03 -5.13 10.50
CA VAL A 170 -10.88 -4.23 10.50
C VAL A 170 -10.00 -4.47 11.73
N PRO A 171 -8.73 -4.01 11.74
CA PRO A 171 -7.90 -4.08 12.93
C PRO A 171 -8.37 -3.07 13.99
N ASP A 172 -8.12 -3.39 15.26
CA ASP A 172 -8.38 -2.46 16.36
C ASP A 172 -7.32 -1.35 16.39
N VAL A 173 -7.76 -0.08 16.33
CA VAL A 173 -6.88 1.09 16.47
C VAL A 173 -6.72 1.44 17.95
N ILE A 174 -5.50 1.40 18.45
CA ILE A 174 -5.16 1.74 19.85
C ILE A 174 -4.95 3.25 19.99
N ALA A 175 -4.27 3.86 19.03
CA ALA A 175 -4.03 5.30 18.96
C ALA A 175 -3.71 5.69 17.53
N ALA A 176 -4.02 6.93 17.16
CA ALA A 176 -3.66 7.49 15.86
C ALA A 176 -3.24 8.95 16.01
N ASP A 177 -2.31 9.36 15.17
CA ASP A 177 -1.90 10.74 14.95
C ASP A 177 -1.92 10.97 13.44
N SER A 178 -3.05 11.48 12.95
CA SER A 178 -3.29 11.68 11.52
C SER A 178 -2.40 12.76 10.93
N VAL A 179 -2.04 13.79 11.71
CA VAL A 179 -1.12 14.84 11.27
C VAL A 179 0.28 14.28 11.11
N GLY A 180 0.72 13.44 12.04
CA GLY A 180 2.01 12.75 11.97
C GLY A 180 2.05 11.54 11.03
N GLY A 181 0.94 11.16 10.40
CA GLY A 181 0.86 10.00 9.52
C GLY A 181 1.21 8.68 10.22
N ARG A 182 0.70 8.45 11.44
CA ARG A 182 1.07 7.27 12.23
C ARG A 182 -0.08 6.73 13.07
N LEU A 183 -0.12 5.41 13.23
CA LEU A 183 -1.11 4.72 14.03
C LEU A 183 -0.55 3.48 14.73
N LEU A 184 -1.16 3.15 15.87
CA LEU A 184 -0.95 1.92 16.61
C LEU A 184 -2.14 0.99 16.40
N LEU A 185 -1.88 -0.20 15.89
CA LEU A 185 -2.86 -1.24 15.64
C LEU A 185 -2.64 -2.42 16.58
N ASP A 186 -3.72 -2.99 17.10
CA ASP A 186 -3.62 -4.27 17.79
C ASP A 186 -3.23 -5.39 16.81
N HIS A 187 -2.74 -6.50 17.35
CA HIS A 187 -2.40 -7.64 16.51
C HIS A 187 -3.66 -8.34 16.00
N ALA A 188 -3.93 -8.21 14.70
CA ALA A 188 -4.90 -9.06 14.03
C ALA A 188 -4.40 -10.52 14.05
N PRO A 189 -5.15 -11.52 14.52
CA PRO A 189 -4.71 -12.93 14.49
C PRO A 189 -4.79 -13.52 13.07
N GLY A 190 -4.19 -14.70 12.87
CA GLY A 190 -4.25 -15.45 11.61
C GLY A 190 -3.05 -15.24 10.68
N ALA A 191 -3.10 -15.80 9.47
CA ALA A 191 -1.99 -15.72 8.51
C ALA A 191 -2.33 -14.82 7.30
N ASP A 192 -1.31 -14.10 6.81
CA ASP A 192 -1.33 -13.23 5.63
C ASP A 192 -0.81 -13.96 4.38
N THR A 193 -1.42 -15.11 4.06
CA THR A 193 -1.08 -15.91 2.87
C THR A 193 -1.69 -15.37 1.58
N TRP A 194 -1.00 -15.57 0.45
CA TRP A 194 -1.57 -15.41 -0.89
C TRP A 194 -2.69 -16.42 -1.15
N GLU A 195 -2.46 -17.67 -0.76
CA GLU A 195 -3.43 -18.74 -0.86
C GLU A 195 -4.49 -18.58 0.23
N LYS A 196 -5.67 -18.13 -0.17
CA LYS A 196 -6.84 -18.02 0.70
C LYS A 196 -7.82 -19.13 0.40
N SER A 197 -8.45 -19.65 1.44
CA SER A 197 -9.57 -20.57 1.27
C SER A 197 -10.77 -19.83 0.67
N PRO A 198 -11.66 -20.54 -0.06
CA PRO A 198 -12.92 -19.96 -0.52
C PRO A 198 -13.75 -19.31 0.61
N VAL A 199 -13.65 -19.85 1.83
CA VAL A 199 -14.30 -19.30 3.03
C VAL A 199 -13.70 -17.95 3.40
N ALA A 200 -12.37 -17.81 3.40
CA ALA A 200 -11.72 -16.54 3.72
C ALA A 200 -12.01 -15.46 2.66
N ILE A 201 -12.02 -15.83 1.38
CA ILE A 201 -12.41 -14.95 0.27
C ILE A 201 -13.85 -14.48 0.46
N HIS A 202 -14.78 -15.42 0.69
CA HIS A 202 -16.19 -15.10 0.90
C HIS A 202 -16.37 -14.13 2.07
N ALA A 203 -15.72 -14.41 3.21
CA ALA A 203 -15.79 -13.57 4.40
C ALA A 203 -15.25 -12.16 4.16
N ALA A 204 -14.05 -12.00 3.56
CA ALA A 204 -13.48 -10.68 3.30
C ALA A 204 -14.34 -9.86 2.33
N VAL A 205 -14.66 -10.44 1.17
CA VAL A 205 -15.34 -9.74 0.07
C VAL A 205 -16.77 -9.37 0.46
N SER A 206 -17.57 -10.31 0.96
CA SER A 206 -18.98 -10.04 1.28
C SER A 206 -19.15 -9.01 2.41
N ARG A 207 -18.30 -9.08 3.44
CA ARG A 207 -18.38 -8.16 4.59
C ARG A 207 -17.91 -6.77 4.22
N LEU A 208 -16.87 -6.64 3.39
CA LEU A 208 -16.47 -5.35 2.85
C LEU A 208 -17.57 -4.73 1.99
N VAL A 209 -18.15 -5.49 1.05
CA VAL A 209 -19.25 -5.00 0.20
C VAL A 209 -20.44 -4.53 1.05
N ASN A 210 -20.81 -5.28 2.09
CA ASN A 210 -21.85 -4.86 3.02
C ASN A 210 -21.51 -3.52 3.69
N ALA A 211 -20.29 -3.37 4.19
CA ALA A 211 -19.86 -2.13 4.81
C ALA A 211 -19.81 -0.95 3.83
N GLN A 212 -19.30 -1.15 2.62
CA GLN A 212 -19.31 -0.17 1.53
C GLN A 212 -20.73 0.28 1.17
N ALA A 213 -21.68 -0.65 1.08
CA ALA A 213 -23.07 -0.35 0.77
C ALA A 213 -23.76 0.45 1.89
N VAL A 214 -23.41 0.19 3.15
CA VAL A 214 -23.90 0.99 4.29
C VAL A 214 -23.32 2.40 4.24
N LEU A 215 -21.99 2.53 4.05
CA LEU A 215 -21.32 3.83 3.96
C LEU A 215 -21.83 4.67 2.78
N ALA A 216 -22.11 4.05 1.63
CA ALA A 216 -22.65 4.74 0.46
C ALA A 216 -24.04 5.38 0.69
N ARG A 217 -24.82 4.84 1.63
CA ARG A 217 -26.16 5.35 1.97
C ARG A 217 -26.13 6.51 2.97
N ASP A 218 -25.03 6.68 3.67
CA ASP A 218 -24.84 7.73 4.66
C ASP A 218 -23.55 8.52 4.35
N PRO A 219 -23.64 9.55 3.48
CA PRO A 219 -22.48 10.39 3.17
C PRO A 219 -21.82 11.04 4.40
N ALA A 220 -22.54 11.19 5.52
CA ALA A 220 -21.96 11.70 6.76
C ALA A 220 -21.07 10.68 7.49
N ALA A 221 -21.21 9.38 7.16
CA ALA A 221 -20.36 8.31 7.66
C ALA A 221 -19.06 8.14 6.84
N ILE A 222 -18.96 8.77 5.66
CA ILE A 222 -17.74 8.76 4.86
C ILE A 222 -16.67 9.64 5.54
N PRO A 223 -15.45 9.11 5.81
CA PRO A 223 -14.36 9.89 6.38
C PRO A 223 -14.03 11.12 5.54
N ARG A 224 -13.82 12.26 6.22
CA ARG A 224 -13.31 13.47 5.57
C ARG A 224 -11.84 13.31 5.22
N GLY A 225 -11.41 13.98 4.15
CA GLY A 225 -10.00 13.98 3.71
C GLY A 225 -9.60 12.74 2.91
N LEU A 226 -10.55 11.90 2.50
CA LEU A 226 -10.27 10.88 1.48
C LEU A 226 -9.95 11.56 0.15
N PRO A 227 -8.95 11.09 -0.60
CA PRO A 227 -8.74 11.50 -1.98
C PRO A 227 -9.99 11.23 -2.82
N ASP A 228 -10.33 12.17 -3.71
CA ASP A 228 -11.36 11.97 -4.73
C ASP A 228 -10.74 11.22 -5.92
N ARG A 229 -11.11 9.96 -6.07
CA ARG A 229 -10.77 9.11 -7.23
C ARG A 229 -12.03 8.54 -7.85
N THR A 230 -13.10 9.35 -7.86
CA THR A 230 -14.32 9.01 -8.59
C THR A 230 -14.02 8.89 -10.08
N MET A 231 -14.84 8.09 -10.78
CA MET A 231 -14.64 7.81 -12.21
C MET A 231 -14.67 9.09 -13.09
N PRO A 232 -15.47 10.13 -12.79
CA PRO A 232 -15.35 11.41 -13.49
C PRO A 232 -14.00 12.12 -13.27
N ALA A 233 -13.43 12.06 -12.06
CA ALA A 233 -12.12 12.67 -11.76
C ALA A 233 -10.99 12.00 -12.56
N LEU A 234 -11.10 10.69 -12.81
CA LEU A 234 -10.13 9.92 -13.59
C LEU A 234 -9.91 10.48 -15.00
N ILE A 235 -10.92 11.10 -15.62
CA ILE A 235 -10.83 11.64 -16.99
C ILE A 235 -9.71 12.69 -17.08
N GLY A 236 -9.70 13.65 -16.14
CA GLY A 236 -8.67 14.68 -16.09
C GLY A 236 -7.31 14.10 -15.67
N GLN A 237 -7.31 13.23 -14.66
CA GLN A 237 -6.09 12.61 -14.12
C GLN A 237 -5.37 11.74 -15.17
N ALA A 238 -6.11 11.01 -16.00
CA ALA A 238 -5.54 10.21 -17.08
C ALA A 238 -4.92 11.09 -18.17
N ALA A 239 -5.51 12.24 -18.49
CA ALA A 239 -4.92 13.18 -19.43
C ALA A 239 -3.60 13.76 -18.86
N GLU A 240 -3.61 14.19 -17.59
CA GLU A 240 -2.41 14.70 -16.89
C GLU A 240 -1.30 13.65 -16.85
N LEU A 241 -1.64 12.38 -16.57
CA LEU A 241 -0.70 11.26 -16.60
C LEU A 241 0.00 11.13 -17.96
N LEU A 242 -0.75 11.22 -19.06
CA LEU A 242 -0.24 11.07 -20.43
C LEU A 242 0.47 12.31 -20.97
N ASP A 243 0.38 13.44 -20.27
CA ASP A 243 1.16 14.65 -20.55
C ASP A 243 2.38 14.79 -19.62
N GLY A 244 2.58 13.85 -18.70
CA GLY A 244 3.68 13.81 -17.71
C GLY A 244 4.76 12.76 -17.99
N GLU A 245 5.56 12.44 -16.95
CA GLU A 245 6.73 11.54 -17.03
C GLU A 245 6.38 10.13 -17.57
N ALA A 246 5.18 9.62 -17.30
CA ALA A 246 4.75 8.31 -17.77
C ALA A 246 4.72 8.20 -19.31
N ALA A 247 4.56 9.32 -20.02
CA ALA A 247 4.56 9.34 -21.48
C ALA A 247 5.94 9.03 -22.09
N ASP A 248 7.02 9.38 -21.39
CA ASP A 248 8.40 9.15 -21.86
C ASP A 248 8.75 7.65 -21.92
N GLU A 249 8.01 6.82 -21.18
CA GLU A 249 8.16 5.37 -21.15
C GLU A 249 7.25 4.63 -22.14
N LEU A 250 6.39 5.35 -22.87
CA LEU A 250 5.50 4.80 -23.91
C LEU A 250 6.07 5.05 -25.30
N THR A 251 5.86 4.10 -26.22
CA THR A 251 6.16 4.35 -27.64
C THR A 251 5.20 5.40 -28.23
N PRO A 252 5.54 6.09 -29.32
CA PRO A 252 4.64 7.05 -29.96
C PRO A 252 3.26 6.46 -30.32
N ASP A 253 3.22 5.21 -30.76
CA ASP A 253 1.98 4.51 -31.09
C ASP A 253 1.17 4.18 -29.83
N GLU A 254 1.83 3.68 -28.76
CA GLU A 254 1.18 3.43 -27.47
C GLU A 254 0.58 4.71 -26.88
N LEU A 255 1.31 5.82 -26.93
CA LEU A 255 0.84 7.11 -26.44
C LEU A 255 -0.35 7.63 -27.26
N ALA A 256 -0.31 7.49 -28.58
CA ALA A 256 -1.43 7.86 -29.45
C ALA A 256 -2.70 7.06 -29.11
N THR A 257 -2.59 5.73 -28.97
CA THR A 257 -3.72 4.87 -28.57
C THR A 257 -4.19 5.17 -27.15
N ALA A 258 -3.30 5.50 -26.21
CA ALA A 258 -3.69 5.88 -24.84
C ALA A 258 -4.46 7.19 -24.81
N ARG A 259 -4.09 8.16 -25.65
CA ARG A 259 -4.83 9.42 -25.82
C ARG A 259 -6.21 9.20 -26.45
N GLU A 260 -6.31 8.30 -27.42
CA GLU A 260 -7.60 7.88 -27.98
C GLU A 260 -8.50 7.24 -26.92
N LEU A 261 -7.97 6.28 -26.15
CA LEU A 261 -8.70 5.68 -25.02
C LEU A 261 -9.15 6.75 -24.00
N THR A 262 -8.28 7.71 -23.69
CA THR A 262 -8.60 8.83 -22.78
C THR A 262 -9.76 9.67 -23.32
N GLY A 263 -9.83 9.89 -24.64
CA GLY A 263 -10.95 10.54 -25.31
C GLY A 263 -12.28 9.78 -25.19
N HIS A 264 -12.24 8.45 -25.03
CA HIS A 264 -13.41 7.60 -24.83
C HIS A 264 -13.79 7.39 -23.35
N LEU A 265 -13.01 7.90 -22.40
CA LEU A 265 -13.32 7.74 -20.98
C LEU A 265 -14.69 8.30 -20.58
N PRO A 266 -15.17 9.45 -21.06
CA PRO A 266 -16.52 9.93 -20.72
C PRO A 266 -17.61 8.89 -21.00
N ASP A 267 -17.51 8.16 -22.11
CA ASP A 267 -18.49 7.12 -22.47
C ASP A 267 -18.34 5.87 -21.59
N LEU A 268 -17.11 5.43 -21.30
CA LEU A 268 -16.86 4.30 -20.39
C LEU A 268 -17.34 4.59 -18.97
N VAL A 269 -17.09 5.82 -18.48
CA VAL A 269 -17.56 6.29 -17.18
C VAL A 269 -19.09 6.32 -17.15
N ALA A 270 -19.75 6.78 -18.22
CA ALA A 270 -21.21 6.77 -18.32
C ALA A 270 -21.77 5.33 -18.35
N GLN A 271 -21.12 4.40 -19.05
CA GLN A 271 -21.49 2.99 -19.07
C GLN A 271 -21.36 2.33 -17.69
N LEU A 272 -20.29 2.64 -16.96
CA LEU A 272 -20.11 2.18 -15.59
C LEU A 272 -21.15 2.79 -14.65
N ALA A 273 -21.44 4.09 -14.77
CA ALA A 273 -22.48 4.76 -13.99
C ALA A 273 -23.87 4.12 -14.22
N ALA A 274 -24.18 3.71 -15.45
CA ALA A 274 -25.42 3.01 -15.78
C ALA A 274 -25.57 1.63 -15.09
N CYS A 275 -24.49 1.07 -14.54
CA CYS A 275 -24.54 -0.15 -13.72
C CYS A 275 -25.10 0.11 -12.32
N GLY A 276 -25.28 1.37 -11.90
CA GLY A 276 -26.02 1.73 -10.70
C GLY A 276 -25.31 1.46 -9.37
N LEU A 277 -23.99 1.28 -9.38
CA LEU A 277 -23.20 1.20 -8.14
C LEU A 277 -22.83 2.62 -7.66
N PRO A 278 -23.11 2.98 -6.39
CA PRO A 278 -22.78 4.29 -5.86
C PRO A 278 -21.29 4.40 -5.55
N ASP A 279 -20.76 5.63 -5.61
CA ASP A 279 -19.44 5.89 -5.04
C ASP A 279 -19.48 5.72 -3.51
N THR A 280 -18.39 5.20 -2.95
CA THR A 280 -18.25 4.86 -1.53
C THR A 280 -16.77 4.90 -1.13
N VAL A 281 -16.48 4.49 0.10
CA VAL A 281 -15.10 4.28 0.56
C VAL A 281 -14.57 3.00 -0.10
N VAL A 282 -13.62 3.16 -1.01
CA VAL A 282 -12.89 2.07 -1.66
C VAL A 282 -11.66 1.75 -0.82
N HIS A 283 -11.36 0.47 -0.60
CA HIS A 283 -10.17 0.03 0.13
C HIS A 283 -8.89 0.42 -0.63
N GLY A 284 -8.86 0.17 -1.94
CA GLY A 284 -7.82 0.64 -2.86
C GLY A 284 -6.69 -0.38 -3.08
N ASP A 285 -6.40 -1.22 -2.08
CA ASP A 285 -5.47 -2.36 -2.23
C ASP A 285 -6.04 -3.69 -1.69
N LEU A 286 -7.26 -4.05 -2.10
CA LEU A 286 -7.97 -5.23 -1.57
C LEU A 286 -7.46 -6.56 -2.13
N HIS A 287 -6.17 -6.85 -2.00
CA HIS A 287 -5.60 -8.14 -2.41
C HIS A 287 -5.50 -9.13 -1.23
N PRO A 288 -5.46 -10.45 -1.47
CA PRO A 288 -5.47 -11.47 -0.41
C PRO A 288 -4.40 -11.33 0.69
N ARG A 289 -3.22 -10.78 0.39
CA ARG A 289 -2.18 -10.55 1.40
C ARG A 289 -2.51 -9.51 2.44
N ASN A 290 -3.46 -8.63 2.16
CA ASN A 290 -3.93 -7.63 3.10
C ASN A 290 -5.02 -8.20 4.01
N TRP A 291 -5.27 -9.51 3.99
CA TRP A 291 -6.21 -10.15 4.90
C TRP A 291 -5.48 -11.11 5.83
N ARG A 292 -5.83 -11.07 7.11
CA ARG A 292 -5.45 -12.11 8.07
C ARG A 292 -6.67 -12.92 8.43
N SER A 293 -6.52 -14.24 8.33
CA SER A 293 -7.57 -15.18 8.70
C SER A 293 -7.01 -16.30 9.56
N ASP A 294 -7.72 -16.63 10.63
CA ASP A 294 -7.45 -17.78 11.51
C ASP A 294 -8.46 -18.93 11.26
N GLY A 295 -9.23 -18.83 10.17
CA GLY A 295 -10.31 -19.76 9.82
C GLY A 295 -11.64 -19.48 10.52
N ARG A 296 -11.69 -18.56 11.49
CA ARG A 296 -12.91 -18.09 12.15
C ARG A 296 -13.19 -16.63 11.84
N ARG A 297 -12.19 -15.77 12.03
CA ARG A 297 -12.25 -14.35 11.72
C ARG A 297 -11.39 -14.07 10.49
N THR A 298 -11.85 -13.13 9.67
CA THR A 298 -11.06 -12.54 8.60
C THR A 298 -11.03 -11.03 8.81
N THR A 299 -9.84 -10.49 9.00
CA THR A 299 -9.57 -9.07 9.19
C THR A 299 -8.84 -8.54 7.97
N ILE A 300 -9.38 -7.49 7.37
CA ILE A 300 -8.78 -6.72 6.28
C ILE A 300 -7.87 -5.67 6.92
N LEU A 301 -6.67 -5.52 6.38
CA LEU A 301 -5.60 -4.63 6.83
C LEU A 301 -5.25 -3.66 5.70
N ASP A 302 -4.47 -2.64 6.03
CA ASP A 302 -3.86 -1.72 5.07
C ASP A 302 -4.85 -0.84 4.28
N PHE A 303 -5.46 0.11 5.00
CA PHE A 303 -6.39 1.08 4.41
C PHE A 303 -5.69 2.38 3.99
N ALA A 304 -4.36 2.36 3.78
CA ALA A 304 -3.58 3.55 3.44
C ALA A 304 -3.84 4.07 2.01
N ASP A 305 -4.38 3.23 1.12
CA ASP A 305 -4.76 3.59 -0.25
C ASP A 305 -6.26 3.92 -0.41
N SER A 306 -7.01 3.96 0.69
CA SER A 306 -8.45 4.18 0.64
C SER A 306 -8.83 5.56 0.12
N HIS A 307 -9.94 5.62 -0.60
CA HIS A 307 -10.37 6.82 -1.31
C HIS A 307 -11.88 6.81 -1.52
N LEU A 308 -12.43 7.97 -1.90
CA LEU A 308 -13.80 8.04 -2.42
C LEU A 308 -13.80 7.64 -3.90
N GLY A 309 -14.61 6.65 -4.27
CA GLY A 309 -14.70 6.21 -5.65
C GLY A 309 -15.63 5.02 -5.86
N ASN A 310 -15.55 4.41 -7.04
CA ASN A 310 -16.45 3.33 -7.42
C ASN A 310 -15.97 1.98 -6.82
N PRO A 311 -16.83 1.22 -6.12
CA PRO A 311 -16.44 -0.03 -5.45
C PRO A 311 -16.00 -1.14 -6.41
N VAL A 312 -16.24 -0.99 -7.72
CA VAL A 312 -15.74 -1.94 -8.74
C VAL A 312 -14.23 -2.09 -8.70
N LEU A 313 -13.49 -1.05 -8.29
CA LEU A 313 -12.03 -1.08 -8.18
C LEU A 313 -11.53 -2.15 -7.20
N ASP A 314 -12.23 -2.30 -6.06
CA ASP A 314 -11.92 -3.36 -5.10
C ASP A 314 -12.28 -4.75 -5.64
N GLY A 315 -13.38 -4.85 -6.40
CA GLY A 315 -13.77 -6.10 -7.07
C GLY A 315 -12.74 -6.56 -8.10
N LEU A 316 -12.21 -5.64 -8.91
CA LEU A 316 -11.11 -5.89 -9.85
C LEU A 316 -9.83 -6.26 -9.10
N ARG A 317 -9.47 -5.54 -8.03
CA ARG A 317 -8.23 -5.77 -7.27
C ARG A 317 -8.17 -7.17 -6.67
N VAL A 318 -9.26 -7.67 -6.10
CA VAL A 318 -9.32 -9.05 -5.59
C VAL A 318 -9.08 -10.05 -6.71
N ARG A 319 -9.76 -9.84 -7.84
CA ARG A 319 -9.76 -10.75 -8.99
C ARG A 319 -8.37 -10.86 -9.63
N ASP A 320 -7.64 -9.74 -9.72
CA ASP A 320 -6.35 -9.68 -10.40
C ASP A 320 -5.23 -10.41 -9.62
N PHE A 321 -5.36 -10.49 -8.29
CA PHE A 321 -4.37 -11.12 -7.41
C PHE A 321 -4.66 -12.59 -7.05
N LEU A 322 -5.74 -13.17 -7.59
CA LEU A 322 -6.06 -14.59 -7.44
C LEU A 322 -5.60 -15.39 -8.66
N ALA A 323 -4.44 -16.03 -8.55
CA ALA A 323 -3.86 -16.84 -9.63
C ALA A 323 -4.76 -18.03 -10.03
N ASP A 324 -5.37 -18.69 -9.04
CA ASP A 324 -6.27 -19.81 -9.28
C ASP A 324 -7.59 -19.35 -9.92
N ARG A 325 -7.94 -19.96 -11.06
CA ARG A 325 -9.13 -19.59 -11.84
C ARG A 325 -10.43 -19.84 -11.09
N GLN A 326 -10.52 -20.91 -10.29
CA GLN A 326 -11.72 -21.23 -9.53
C GLN A 326 -11.91 -20.25 -8.37
N LEU A 327 -10.84 -19.90 -7.66
CA LEU A 327 -10.88 -18.89 -6.61
C LEU A 327 -11.21 -17.50 -7.16
N ARG A 328 -10.69 -17.16 -8.34
CA ARG A 328 -11.02 -15.92 -9.04
C ARG A 328 -12.51 -15.84 -9.39
N ALA A 329 -13.06 -16.90 -9.98
CA ALA A 329 -14.49 -17.00 -10.27
C ALA A 329 -15.33 -16.89 -8.98
N HIS A 330 -14.94 -17.60 -7.92
CA HIS A 330 -15.60 -17.54 -6.61
C HIS A 330 -15.58 -16.13 -5.99
N ALA A 331 -14.47 -15.40 -6.11
CA ALA A 331 -14.37 -14.03 -5.64
C ALA A 331 -15.29 -13.08 -6.44
N THR A 332 -15.30 -13.22 -7.76
CA THR A 332 -16.20 -12.47 -8.66
C THR A 332 -17.67 -12.74 -8.31
N ASP A 333 -18.07 -14.00 -8.20
CA ASP A 333 -19.44 -14.40 -7.88
C ASP A 333 -19.85 -13.89 -6.49
N THR A 334 -18.94 -13.95 -5.51
CA THR A 334 -19.17 -13.42 -4.17
C THR A 334 -19.42 -11.91 -4.22
N TRP A 335 -18.56 -11.15 -4.90
CA TRP A 335 -18.67 -9.69 -4.99
C TRP A 335 -19.96 -9.27 -5.71
N VAL A 336 -20.28 -9.91 -6.85
CA VAL A 336 -21.51 -9.68 -7.62
C VAL A 336 -22.75 -9.99 -6.79
N THR A 337 -22.77 -11.13 -6.10
CA THR A 337 -23.90 -11.55 -5.27
C THR A 337 -24.12 -10.61 -4.09
N ALA A 338 -23.03 -10.20 -3.43
CA ALA A 338 -23.10 -9.26 -2.30
C ALA A 338 -23.68 -7.90 -2.73
N TRP A 339 -23.22 -7.34 -3.85
CA TRP A 339 -23.75 -6.07 -4.34
C TRP A 339 -25.20 -6.15 -4.82
N ARG A 340 -25.59 -7.22 -5.52
CA ARG A 340 -27.01 -7.42 -5.91
C ARG A 340 -27.93 -7.55 -4.69
N THR A 341 -27.43 -8.15 -3.62
CA THR A 341 -28.16 -8.29 -2.36
C THR A 341 -28.28 -6.95 -1.64
N ALA A 342 -27.18 -6.20 -1.54
CA ALA A 342 -27.16 -4.89 -0.90
C ALA A 342 -27.96 -3.85 -1.69
N LEU A 343 -27.88 -3.84 -3.01
CA LEU A 343 -28.51 -2.86 -3.88
C LEU A 343 -29.24 -3.55 -5.05
N PRO A 344 -30.48 -4.03 -4.82
CA PRO A 344 -31.31 -4.58 -5.89
C PRO A 344 -31.51 -3.55 -7.01
N GLY A 345 -31.26 -3.96 -8.25
CA GLY A 345 -31.34 -3.08 -9.43
C GLY A 345 -29.99 -2.59 -9.95
N SER A 346 -28.90 -2.76 -9.18
CA SER A 346 -27.54 -2.60 -9.70
C SER A 346 -27.13 -3.78 -10.60
N ASP A 347 -26.18 -3.54 -11.51
CA ASP A 347 -25.56 -4.56 -12.36
C ASP A 347 -24.05 -4.67 -12.10
N PRO A 348 -23.64 -5.25 -10.96
CA PRO A 348 -22.22 -5.40 -10.61
C PRO A 348 -21.46 -6.32 -11.58
N ALA A 349 -22.14 -7.29 -12.22
CA ALA A 349 -21.48 -8.15 -13.20
C ALA A 349 -21.05 -7.36 -14.44
N ARG A 350 -21.94 -6.50 -14.95
CA ARG A 350 -21.60 -5.56 -16.04
C ARG A 350 -20.55 -4.55 -15.58
N ALA A 351 -20.64 -4.04 -14.35
CA ALA A 351 -19.65 -3.11 -13.82
C ALA A 351 -18.22 -3.66 -13.92
N LEU A 352 -17.99 -4.91 -13.48
CA LEU A 352 -16.68 -5.56 -13.58
C LEU A 352 -16.21 -5.72 -15.03
N ALA A 353 -17.12 -5.99 -15.97
CA ALA A 353 -16.78 -6.17 -17.38
C ALA A 353 -16.37 -4.84 -18.04
N VAL A 354 -17.06 -3.74 -17.75
CA VAL A 354 -16.77 -2.44 -18.38
C VAL A 354 -15.61 -1.69 -17.72
N ALA A 355 -15.34 -1.96 -16.44
CA ALA A 355 -14.40 -1.17 -15.65
C ALA A 355 -12.94 -1.60 -15.78
N GLU A 356 -12.59 -2.68 -16.48
CA GLU A 356 -11.19 -3.15 -16.53
C GLU A 356 -10.21 -2.08 -17.04
N PRO A 357 -10.47 -1.36 -18.16
CA PRO A 357 -9.57 -0.29 -18.59
C PRO A 357 -9.51 0.87 -17.60
N LEU A 358 -10.64 1.22 -16.98
CA LEU A 358 -10.74 2.29 -15.97
C LEU A 358 -9.93 1.93 -14.71
N GLY A 359 -10.00 0.67 -14.29
CA GLY A 359 -9.25 0.16 -13.15
C GLY A 359 -7.74 0.28 -13.38
N HIS A 360 -7.26 -0.17 -14.54
CA HIS A 360 -5.85 -0.01 -14.89
C HIS A 360 -5.43 1.46 -14.95
N LEU A 361 -6.19 2.34 -15.60
CA LEU A 361 -5.85 3.78 -15.61
C LEU A 361 -5.84 4.39 -14.20
N SER A 362 -6.78 4.00 -13.34
CA SER A 362 -6.81 4.44 -11.94
C SER A 362 -5.53 4.04 -11.18
N TYR A 363 -5.05 2.81 -11.37
CA TYR A 363 -3.78 2.37 -10.77
C TYR A 363 -2.56 3.05 -11.41
N ALA A 364 -2.58 3.33 -12.72
CA ALA A 364 -1.49 4.05 -13.37
C ALA A 364 -1.34 5.47 -12.78
N VAL A 365 -2.45 6.18 -12.59
CA VAL A 365 -2.48 7.46 -11.88
C VAL A 365 -1.97 7.30 -10.45
N ARG A 366 -2.39 6.25 -9.72
CA ARG A 366 -1.94 6.02 -8.35
C ARG A 366 -0.43 5.76 -8.26
N TYR A 367 0.14 4.98 -9.19
CA TYR A 367 1.59 4.73 -9.21
C TYR A 367 2.37 5.99 -9.56
N GLN A 368 1.86 6.84 -10.47
CA GLN A 368 2.49 8.13 -10.74
C GLN A 368 2.45 9.03 -9.49
N GLU A 369 1.32 9.09 -8.80
CA GLU A 369 1.19 9.83 -7.53
C GLU A 369 2.22 9.35 -6.49
N PHE A 370 2.51 8.04 -6.43
CA PHE A 370 3.59 7.54 -5.59
C PHE A 370 4.94 8.11 -6.00
N LEU A 371 5.31 8.02 -7.28
CA LEU A 371 6.59 8.53 -7.80
C LEU A 371 6.76 10.03 -7.55
N ASP A 372 5.68 10.79 -7.67
CA ASP A 372 5.67 12.24 -7.47
C ASP A 372 5.86 12.65 -5.99
N ASN A 373 5.60 11.73 -5.06
CA ASN A 373 5.55 12.04 -3.62
C ASN A 373 6.56 11.24 -2.77
N ILE A 374 7.54 10.57 -3.39
CA ILE A 374 8.62 9.84 -2.69
C ILE A 374 10.00 10.32 -3.12
N GLU A 375 11.01 10.15 -2.26
CA GLU A 375 12.38 10.56 -2.58
C GLU A 375 12.97 9.77 -3.77
N PRO A 376 13.89 10.36 -4.56
CA PRO A 376 14.39 9.74 -5.79
C PRO A 376 14.96 8.33 -5.62
N SER A 377 15.66 8.02 -4.52
CA SER A 377 16.22 6.67 -4.30
C SER A 377 15.16 5.60 -4.05
N GLU A 378 13.94 6.00 -3.71
CA GLU A 378 12.81 5.13 -3.43
C GLU A 378 11.88 4.99 -4.65
N ARG A 379 12.04 5.81 -5.70
CA ARG A 379 11.26 5.70 -6.95
C ARG A 379 11.39 4.34 -7.63
N VAL A 380 12.49 3.62 -7.41
CA VAL A 380 12.73 2.27 -7.95
C VAL A 380 11.66 1.24 -7.54
N TYR A 381 10.90 1.48 -6.46
CA TYR A 381 9.78 0.60 -6.10
C TYR A 381 8.62 0.63 -7.12
N HIS A 382 8.47 1.71 -7.88
CA HIS A 382 7.37 1.91 -8.83
C HIS A 382 7.80 2.44 -10.20
N ALA A 383 9.11 2.51 -10.47
CA ALA A 383 9.62 2.95 -11.76
C ALA A 383 9.10 2.03 -12.86
N GLY A 384 8.46 2.61 -13.88
CA GLY A 384 7.79 1.90 -14.96
C GLY A 384 6.40 1.35 -14.66
N ASP A 385 5.94 1.31 -13.39
CA ASP A 385 4.59 0.86 -13.05
C ASP A 385 3.49 1.68 -13.76
N PRO A 386 3.56 3.03 -13.86
CA PRO A 386 2.54 3.80 -14.58
C PRO A 386 2.40 3.36 -16.03
N ALA A 387 3.50 3.29 -16.78
CA ALA A 387 3.49 2.92 -18.19
C ALA A 387 3.08 1.45 -18.41
N VAL A 388 3.55 0.52 -17.58
CA VAL A 388 3.10 -0.88 -17.60
C VAL A 388 1.59 -0.99 -17.40
N THR A 389 1.05 -0.17 -16.50
CA THR A 389 -0.38 -0.18 -16.19
C THR A 389 -1.21 0.50 -17.28
N VAL A 390 -0.72 1.57 -17.91
CA VAL A 390 -1.33 2.13 -19.14
C VAL A 390 -1.41 1.07 -20.24
N ARG A 391 -0.32 0.33 -20.51
CA ARG A 391 -0.34 -0.78 -21.48
C ARG A 391 -1.36 -1.86 -21.13
N ALA A 392 -1.60 -2.12 -19.85
CA ALA A 392 -2.66 -3.03 -19.41
C ALA A 392 -4.04 -2.48 -19.77
N ALA A 393 -4.31 -1.20 -19.50
CA ALA A 393 -5.55 -0.55 -19.91
C ALA A 393 -5.81 -0.70 -21.42
N LEU A 394 -4.79 -0.48 -22.25
CA LEU A 394 -4.88 -0.63 -23.71
C LEU A 394 -5.28 -2.06 -24.13
N ARG A 395 -4.64 -3.08 -23.57
CA ARG A 395 -4.98 -4.49 -23.89
C ARG A 395 -6.42 -4.84 -23.56
N HIS A 396 -6.93 -4.34 -22.43
CA HIS A 396 -8.29 -4.60 -21.98
C HIS A 396 -9.32 -3.77 -22.75
N ALA A 397 -8.99 -2.55 -23.17
CA ALA A 397 -9.87 -1.73 -24.00
C ALA A 397 -10.16 -2.40 -25.36
N THR A 398 -9.13 -2.96 -26.01
CA THR A 398 -9.29 -3.71 -27.26
C THR A 398 -10.20 -4.93 -27.07
N ALA A 399 -10.03 -5.68 -25.97
CA ALA A 399 -10.87 -6.84 -25.67
C ALA A 399 -12.35 -6.45 -25.50
N VAL A 400 -12.62 -5.38 -24.76
CA VAL A 400 -13.99 -4.87 -24.56
C VAL A 400 -14.64 -4.45 -25.88
N ALA A 401 -13.90 -3.73 -26.74
CA ALA A 401 -14.40 -3.31 -28.05
C ALA A 401 -14.76 -4.52 -28.93
N THR A 402 -13.91 -5.56 -28.96
CA THR A 402 -14.20 -6.77 -29.74
C THR A 402 -15.42 -7.56 -29.26
N THR A 403 -15.73 -7.52 -27.96
CA THR A 403 -16.94 -8.15 -27.41
C THR A 403 -18.22 -7.34 -27.59
N ALA A 404 -18.13 -6.03 -27.85
CA ALA A 404 -19.29 -5.18 -28.10
C ALA A 404 -19.77 -5.26 -29.56
N GLU A 405 -18.90 -5.65 -30.49
CA GLU A 405 -19.19 -5.81 -31.92
C GLU A 405 -19.65 -7.23 -32.31
N ALA A 406 -19.51 -8.21 -31.41
CA ALA A 406 -19.91 -9.62 -31.58
C ALA A 406 -21.25 -9.91 -30.91
#